data_AF-A0A090MVM7-F1
#
_entry.id   AF-A0A090MVM7-F1
#
_cell.length_a   1.000
_cell.length_b   1.000
_cell.length_c   1.000
_cell.angle_alpha   90.00
_cell.angle_beta   90.00
_cell.angle_gamma   90.00
#
_symmetry.space_group_name_H-M   'P 1'
#
loop_
_entity.id
_entity.type
_entity.pdbx_description
1 polymer ?
#
loop_
_entity_poly.entity_id
_entity_poly.type
_entity_poly.pdbx_seq_one_letter_code
_entity_poly.pdbx_strand_id
1 'polypeptide(L)'
;MRQWFFDLKSASRFTVSLPPEAIQWAHALQRHPHYQRWQFHPSQAEMPAFDWKAAAKKQFAEENLDLFDLVKDRLIPFEEATWKQAGELARKNHGREVFDATKLQPYYEAALSLCAFVAANSKIDFGKRQPEYYRWKGAPPALLALCALVLFVCNWEMNAAITAFAKLLAAPSPNDLSLGNVIGLNPFHDYGAWRLVIASAEVAARSPHGLDYGARLAAIEAELREQHRRWKTQQPSG
;
A
#
# COMPACT_ATOMS: atom_id res chain seq x y z
N MET A 1 -0.17 -17.80 -20.19
CA MET A 1 0.08 -16.97 -18.99
C MET A 1 1.46 -17.19 -18.39
N ARG A 2 1.92 -18.44 -18.17
CA ARG A 2 3.27 -18.69 -17.57
C ARG A 2 4.42 -18.03 -18.35
N GLN A 3 4.45 -18.19 -19.68
CA GLN A 3 5.46 -17.55 -20.52
C GLN A 3 5.40 -16.02 -20.43
N TRP A 4 4.22 -15.43 -20.60
CA TRP A 4 3.99 -13.99 -20.43
C TRP A 4 4.50 -13.46 -19.08
N PHE A 5 4.21 -14.16 -17.98
CA PHE A 5 4.68 -13.77 -16.65
C PHE A 5 6.20 -13.89 -16.52
N PHE A 6 6.80 -14.93 -17.11
CA PHE A 6 8.25 -15.10 -17.17
C PHE A 6 8.92 -13.97 -17.96
N ASP A 7 8.38 -13.61 -19.12
CA ASP A 7 8.92 -12.54 -19.97
C ASP A 7 8.83 -11.19 -19.26
N LEU A 8 7.66 -10.90 -18.65
CA LEU A 8 7.47 -9.69 -17.84
C LEU A 8 8.45 -9.66 -16.67
N LYS A 9 8.64 -10.79 -15.98
CA LYS A 9 9.58 -10.90 -14.86
C LYS A 9 11.02 -10.70 -15.27
N SER A 10 11.41 -11.23 -16.43
CA SER A 10 12.76 -11.08 -16.96
C SER A 10 13.02 -9.64 -17.42
N ALA A 11 12.01 -8.96 -17.95
CA ALA A 11 12.12 -7.60 -18.47
C ALA A 11 12.14 -6.51 -17.38
N SER A 12 11.60 -6.78 -16.18
CA SER A 12 11.51 -5.77 -15.11
C SER A 12 11.93 -6.30 -13.76
N ARG A 13 13.11 -5.90 -13.31
CA ARG A 13 13.73 -6.34 -12.06
C ARG A 13 14.36 -5.17 -11.33
N PHE A 14 14.44 -5.26 -10.01
CA PHE A 14 15.10 -4.25 -9.18
C PHE A 14 15.85 -4.92 -8.02
N THR A 15 16.87 -4.25 -7.50
CA THR A 15 17.58 -4.70 -6.30
C THR A 15 16.88 -4.18 -5.06
N VAL A 16 16.57 -5.06 -4.12
CA VAL A 16 15.97 -4.69 -2.84
C VAL A 16 17.04 -4.06 -1.93
N SER A 17 17.14 -2.74 -1.93
CA SER A 17 18.16 -1.99 -1.19
C SER A 17 17.60 -1.02 -0.14
N LEU A 18 16.32 -1.15 0.22
CA LEU A 18 15.71 -0.28 1.24
C LEU A 18 16.37 -0.48 2.62
N PRO A 19 16.53 0.60 3.40
CA PRO A 19 16.91 0.53 4.81
C PRO A 19 15.89 -0.33 5.61
N PRO A 20 16.32 -1.07 6.64
CA PRO A 20 15.43 -1.87 7.49
C PRO A 20 14.25 -1.08 8.08
N GLU A 21 14.46 0.20 8.35
CA GLU A 21 13.51 1.12 8.98
C GLU A 21 12.46 1.64 8.00
N ALA A 22 12.70 1.57 6.69
CA ALA A 22 11.87 2.20 5.66
C ALA A 22 10.40 1.75 5.70
N ILE A 23 10.16 0.46 5.96
CA ILE A 23 8.79 -0.08 6.06
C ILE A 23 8.10 0.43 7.32
N GLN A 24 8.81 0.48 8.45
CA GLN A 24 8.24 0.98 9.70
C GLN A 24 7.95 2.48 9.61
N TRP A 25 8.83 3.25 8.95
CA TRP A 25 8.66 4.66 8.68
C TRP A 25 7.42 4.93 7.83
N ALA A 26 7.28 4.27 6.68
CA ALA A 26 6.10 4.42 5.82
C ALA A 26 4.80 4.00 6.55
N HIS A 27 4.87 2.97 7.39
CA HIS A 27 3.74 2.55 8.21
C HIS A 27 3.34 3.61 9.25
N ALA A 28 4.32 4.24 9.91
CA ALA A 28 4.08 5.32 10.85
C ALA A 28 3.43 6.54 10.17
N LEU A 29 3.90 6.91 8.96
CA LEU A 29 3.31 7.97 8.15
C LEU A 29 1.85 7.65 7.77
N GLN A 30 1.54 6.42 7.34
CA GLN A 30 0.17 6.01 7.01
C GLN A 30 -0.77 6.16 8.22
N ARG A 31 -0.27 5.92 9.44
CA ARG A 31 -1.07 5.99 10.68
C ARG A 31 -1.12 7.38 11.30
N HIS A 32 -0.30 8.32 10.84
CA HIS A 32 -0.22 9.65 11.42
C HIS A 32 -1.47 10.49 11.04
N PRO A 33 -2.11 11.15 12.01
CA PRO A 33 -3.24 12.04 11.74
C PRO A 33 -2.75 13.37 11.13
N HIS A 34 -2.64 13.40 9.81
CA HIS A 34 -2.08 14.54 9.05
C HIS A 34 -3.11 15.60 8.62
N TYR A 35 -4.41 15.37 8.87
CA TYR A 35 -5.47 16.30 8.48
C TYR A 35 -5.59 17.51 9.42
N GLN A 36 -5.13 17.38 10.67
CA GLN A 36 -5.06 18.49 11.63
C GLN A 36 -3.68 19.10 11.59
N ARG A 37 -3.58 20.23 10.90
CA ARG A 37 -2.33 20.96 10.71
C ARG A 37 -2.42 22.31 11.37
N TRP A 38 -1.32 22.74 11.96
CA TRP A 38 -1.25 24.04 12.60
C TRP A 38 0.20 24.48 12.70
N GLN A 39 0.50 25.64 12.12
CA GLN A 39 1.77 26.30 12.30
C GLN A 39 1.89 26.80 13.74
N PHE A 40 2.88 26.27 14.46
CA PHE A 40 3.15 26.67 15.83
C PHE A 40 3.58 28.14 15.89
N HIS A 41 3.05 28.86 16.87
CA HIS A 41 3.57 30.16 17.29
C HIS A 41 3.94 30.08 18.78
N PRO A 42 5.13 30.54 19.19
CA PRO A 42 5.59 30.49 20.58
C PRO A 42 4.58 30.90 21.65
N SER A 43 3.80 31.97 21.41
CA SER A 43 2.79 32.45 22.37
C SER A 43 1.69 31.44 22.71
N GLN A 44 1.43 30.48 21.83
CA GLN A 44 0.42 29.43 22.05
C GLN A 44 0.78 28.57 23.26
N ALA A 45 2.07 28.42 23.55
CA ALA A 45 2.58 27.64 24.68
C ALA A 45 2.33 28.30 26.05
N GLU A 46 1.83 29.54 26.09
CA GLU A 46 1.40 30.18 27.34
C GLU A 46 0.07 29.61 27.86
N MET A 47 -0.66 28.83 27.06
CA MET A 47 -1.87 28.17 27.51
C MET A 47 -1.54 27.18 28.65
N PRO A 48 -2.23 27.23 29.81
CA PRO A 48 -1.88 26.41 30.98
C PRO A 48 -1.88 24.89 30.74
N ALA A 49 -2.66 24.42 29.76
CA ALA A 49 -2.78 23.02 29.38
C ALA A 49 -2.20 22.73 27.98
N PHE A 50 -1.24 23.53 27.52
CA PHE A 50 -0.63 23.34 26.20
C PHE A 50 0.05 21.96 26.08
N ASP A 51 -0.40 21.16 25.10
CA ASP A 51 0.16 19.84 24.83
C ASP A 51 1.25 19.92 23.75
N TRP A 52 2.50 19.94 24.21
CA TRP A 52 3.70 19.94 23.37
C TRP A 52 3.77 18.74 22.41
N LYS A 53 3.30 17.56 22.82
CA LYS A 53 3.32 16.36 21.98
C LYS A 53 2.28 16.47 20.87
N ALA A 54 1.11 17.02 21.18
CA ALA A 54 0.09 17.29 20.16
C ALA A 54 0.57 18.36 19.18
N ALA A 55 1.22 19.43 19.65
CA ALA A 55 1.81 20.45 18.79
C ALA A 55 2.90 19.87 17.89
N ALA A 56 3.80 19.04 18.42
CA ALA A 56 4.85 18.38 17.65
C ALA A 56 4.28 17.47 16.54
N LYS A 57 3.18 16.75 16.79
CA LYS A 57 2.50 15.97 15.75
C LYS A 57 1.93 16.85 14.64
N LYS A 58 1.29 17.97 14.98
CA LYS A 58 0.74 18.91 13.98
C LYS A 58 1.83 19.59 13.15
N GLN A 59 2.94 19.94 13.79
CA GLN A 59 4.12 20.49 13.11
C GLN A 59 4.78 19.43 12.21
N PHE A 60 4.90 18.18 12.68
CA PHE A 60 5.38 17.07 11.84
C PHE A 60 4.51 16.88 10.59
N ALA A 61 3.18 16.98 10.75
CA ALA A 61 2.25 16.93 9.62
C ALA A 61 2.52 18.04 8.59
N GLU A 62 2.83 19.24 9.05
CA GLU A 62 3.13 20.40 8.21
C GLU A 62 4.48 20.27 7.48
N GLU A 63 5.50 19.75 8.15
CA GLU A 63 6.85 19.62 7.58
C GLU A 63 7.00 18.49 6.55
N ASN A 64 6.09 17.50 6.58
CA ASN A 64 6.19 16.27 5.77
C ASN A 64 4.98 16.10 4.85
N LEU A 65 4.32 17.19 4.45
CA LEU A 65 3.13 17.17 3.59
C LEU A 65 3.34 16.38 2.30
N ASP A 66 4.48 16.58 1.66
CA ASP A 66 4.88 15.88 0.44
C ASP A 66 4.98 14.36 0.65
N LEU A 67 5.47 13.92 1.82
CA LEU A 67 5.51 12.50 2.17
C LEU A 67 4.12 11.94 2.44
N PHE A 68 3.21 12.72 3.04
CA PHE A 68 1.83 12.29 3.24
C PHE A 68 1.06 12.16 1.93
N ASP A 69 1.24 13.11 1.02
CA ASP A 69 0.66 13.04 -0.31
C ASP A 69 1.21 11.83 -1.08
N LEU A 70 2.53 11.61 -1.02
CA LEU A 70 3.15 10.43 -1.61
C LEU A 70 2.60 9.12 -1.02
N VAL A 71 2.49 9.02 0.31
CA VAL A 71 1.91 7.85 0.98
C VAL A 71 0.45 7.66 0.57
N LYS A 72 -0.36 8.72 0.53
CA LYS A 72 -1.77 8.64 0.17
C LYS A 72 -1.99 8.21 -1.29
N ASP A 73 -1.17 8.72 -2.20
CA ASP A 73 -1.26 8.41 -3.63
C ASP A 73 -0.71 7.01 -3.95
N ARG A 74 0.36 6.61 -3.26
CA ARG A 74 1.06 5.34 -3.51
C ARG A 74 0.53 4.18 -2.69
N LEU A 75 0.03 4.42 -1.49
CA LEU A 75 -0.41 3.38 -0.55
C LEU A 75 -1.92 3.40 -0.40
N ILE A 76 -2.54 2.36 -0.95
CA ILE A 76 -3.86 1.93 -0.52
C ILE A 76 -3.76 1.60 0.98
N PRO A 77 -4.74 1.92 1.84
CA PRO A 77 -4.69 1.53 3.24
C PRO A 77 -4.55 0.00 3.37
N PHE A 78 -3.34 -0.45 3.70
CA PHE A 78 -3.04 -1.86 3.84
C PHE A 78 -3.29 -2.34 5.27
N GLU A 79 -3.73 -3.59 5.40
CA GLU A 79 -3.88 -4.24 6.70
C GLU A 79 -2.52 -4.55 7.33
N GLU A 80 -2.49 -4.66 8.66
CA GLU A 80 -1.26 -4.94 9.44
C GLU A 80 -0.53 -6.19 8.94
N ALA A 81 -1.28 -7.23 8.54
CA ALA A 81 -0.70 -8.45 7.99
C ALA A 81 0.13 -8.19 6.73
N THR A 82 -0.32 -7.29 5.84
CA THR A 82 0.40 -6.95 4.61
C THR A 82 1.67 -6.16 4.93
N TRP A 83 1.64 -5.28 5.93
CA TRP A 83 2.84 -4.57 6.41
C TRP A 83 3.89 -5.54 6.97
N LYS A 84 3.46 -6.49 7.81
CA LYS A 84 4.35 -7.55 8.34
C LYS A 84 4.97 -8.36 7.20
N GLN A 85 4.14 -8.77 6.23
CA GLN A 85 4.59 -9.53 5.07
C GLN A 85 5.59 -8.74 4.21
N ALA A 86 5.35 -7.44 3.99
CA ALA A 86 6.28 -6.57 3.30
C ALA A 86 7.63 -6.51 4.03
N GLY A 87 7.62 -6.40 5.37
CA GLY A 87 8.81 -6.44 6.21
C GLY A 87 9.61 -7.74 6.05
N GLU A 88 8.93 -8.88 6.05
CA GLU A 88 9.54 -10.19 5.83
C GLU A 88 10.14 -10.31 4.42
N LEU A 89 9.43 -9.85 3.39
CA LEU A 89 9.91 -9.84 2.00
C LEU A 89 11.14 -8.96 1.83
N ALA A 90 11.12 -7.74 2.36
CA ALA A 90 12.26 -6.82 2.31
C ALA A 90 13.49 -7.44 2.97
N ARG A 91 13.34 -7.98 4.18
CA ARG A 91 14.46 -8.60 4.92
C ARG A 91 15.00 -9.84 4.20
N LYS A 92 14.12 -10.74 3.73
CA LYS A 92 14.51 -12.00 3.08
C LYS A 92 15.24 -11.76 1.76
N ASN A 93 14.89 -10.68 1.05
CA ASN A 93 15.40 -10.39 -0.27
C ASN A 93 16.40 -9.23 -0.30
N HIS A 94 16.82 -8.69 0.84
CA HIS A 94 17.78 -7.59 0.88
C HIS A 94 19.06 -7.91 0.10
N GLY A 95 19.50 -6.96 -0.74
CA GLY A 95 20.63 -7.09 -1.65
C GLY A 95 20.40 -8.03 -2.84
N ARG A 96 19.21 -8.62 -2.98
CA ARG A 96 18.86 -9.50 -4.10
C ARG A 96 18.07 -8.75 -5.14
N GLU A 97 18.25 -9.20 -6.37
CA GLU A 97 17.43 -8.76 -7.49
C GLU A 97 16.12 -9.55 -7.52
N VAL A 98 15.00 -8.83 -7.55
CA VAL A 98 13.64 -9.38 -7.55
C VAL A 98 12.80 -8.74 -8.64
N PHE A 99 11.65 -9.33 -8.93
CA PHE A 99 10.69 -8.80 -9.87
C PHE A 99 10.09 -7.48 -9.40
N ASP A 100 10.03 -6.47 -10.27
CA ASP A 100 9.26 -5.26 -10.01
C ASP A 100 7.75 -5.54 -10.16
N ALA A 101 7.12 -5.86 -9.04
CA ALA A 101 5.70 -6.19 -9.01
C ALA A 101 4.81 -5.03 -9.48
N THR A 102 5.26 -3.76 -9.46
CA THR A 102 4.42 -2.63 -9.92
C THR A 102 4.05 -2.74 -11.40
N LYS A 103 4.82 -3.48 -12.21
CA LYS A 103 4.46 -3.75 -13.61
C LYS A 103 3.19 -4.60 -13.75
N LEU A 104 2.77 -5.29 -12.68
CA LEU A 104 1.50 -6.00 -12.64
C LEU A 104 0.29 -5.10 -12.38
N GLN A 105 0.48 -3.83 -12.01
CA GLN A 105 -0.61 -2.95 -11.58
C GLN A 105 -1.83 -2.91 -12.52
N PRO A 106 -1.69 -2.61 -13.83
CA PRO A 106 -2.86 -2.54 -14.71
C PRO A 106 -3.60 -3.89 -14.79
N TYR A 107 -2.85 -4.99 -14.77
CA TYR A 107 -3.38 -6.36 -14.82
C TYR A 107 -4.08 -6.74 -13.52
N TYR A 108 -3.53 -6.35 -12.38
CA TYR A 108 -4.11 -6.58 -11.06
C TYR A 108 -5.41 -5.81 -10.87
N GLU A 109 -5.43 -4.53 -11.27
CA GLU A 109 -6.62 -3.69 -11.18
C GLU A 109 -7.75 -4.17 -12.10
N ALA A 110 -7.42 -4.62 -13.31
CA ALA A 110 -8.38 -5.26 -14.22
C ALA A 110 -8.93 -6.56 -13.61
N ALA A 111 -8.07 -7.41 -13.05
CA ALA A 111 -8.49 -8.65 -12.41
C ALA A 111 -9.40 -8.40 -11.19
N LEU A 112 -9.09 -7.42 -10.35
CA LEU A 112 -9.96 -7.02 -9.23
C LEU A 112 -11.32 -6.50 -9.70
N SER A 113 -11.34 -5.70 -10.76
CA SER A 113 -12.59 -5.19 -11.36
C SER A 113 -13.47 -6.33 -11.86
N LEU A 114 -12.88 -7.31 -12.54
CA LEU A 114 -13.60 -8.50 -12.98
C LEU A 114 -14.05 -9.37 -11.80
N CYS A 115 -13.23 -9.53 -10.76
CA CYS A 115 -13.62 -10.24 -9.53
C CYS A 115 -14.86 -9.63 -8.90
N ALA A 116 -14.89 -8.29 -8.76
CA ALA A 116 -16.02 -7.59 -8.17
C ALA A 116 -17.29 -7.78 -9.01
N PHE A 117 -17.16 -7.68 -10.35
CA PHE A 117 -18.27 -7.94 -11.26
C PHE A 117 -18.80 -9.37 -11.15
N VAL A 118 -17.91 -10.38 -11.20
CA VAL A 118 -18.31 -11.80 -11.15
C VAL A 118 -18.94 -12.13 -9.80
N ALA A 119 -18.36 -11.67 -8.69
CA ALA A 119 -18.91 -11.94 -7.36
C ALA A 119 -20.29 -11.29 -7.17
N ALA A 120 -20.53 -10.10 -7.74
CA ALA A 120 -21.83 -9.44 -7.67
C ALA A 120 -22.92 -10.11 -8.53
N ASN A 121 -22.55 -10.78 -9.64
CA ASN A 121 -23.52 -11.24 -10.66
C ASN A 121 -23.65 -12.76 -10.79
N SER A 122 -22.71 -13.55 -10.28
CA SER A 122 -22.68 -15.01 -10.50
C SER A 122 -23.57 -15.83 -9.55
N LYS A 123 -24.09 -15.21 -8.47
CA LYS A 123 -24.79 -15.90 -7.36
C LYS A 123 -23.92 -16.93 -6.61
N ILE A 124 -22.62 -16.99 -6.88
CA ILE A 124 -21.66 -17.82 -6.15
C ILE A 124 -21.22 -17.08 -4.90
N ASP A 125 -21.27 -17.75 -3.75
CA ASP A 125 -20.69 -17.23 -2.52
C ASP A 125 -19.17 -17.43 -2.54
N PHE A 126 -18.43 -16.32 -2.63
CA PHE A 126 -16.97 -16.30 -2.56
C PHE A 126 -16.44 -15.95 -1.16
N GLY A 127 -17.32 -16.02 -0.15
CA GLY A 127 -17.03 -15.78 1.25
C GLY A 127 -17.54 -14.43 1.76
N LYS A 128 -17.23 -14.14 3.03
CA LYS A 128 -17.83 -13.03 3.79
C LYS A 128 -17.52 -11.62 3.29
N ARG A 129 -16.56 -11.46 2.37
CA ARG A 129 -16.11 -10.15 1.90
C ARG A 129 -16.99 -9.68 0.75
N GLN A 130 -17.63 -8.53 0.92
CA GLN A 130 -18.50 -7.99 -0.13
C GLN A 130 -17.66 -7.53 -1.35
N PRO A 131 -18.17 -7.73 -2.58
CA PRO A 131 -17.42 -7.46 -3.82
C PRO A 131 -16.88 -6.03 -3.94
N GLU A 132 -17.63 -5.03 -3.47
CA GLU A 132 -17.28 -3.61 -3.49
C GLU A 132 -15.98 -3.29 -2.73
N TYR A 133 -15.61 -4.13 -1.75
CA TYR A 133 -14.39 -3.95 -0.97
C TYR A 133 -13.17 -4.67 -1.55
N TYR A 134 -13.30 -5.46 -2.62
CA TYR A 134 -12.17 -6.20 -3.19
C TYR A 134 -11.01 -5.32 -3.62
N ARG A 135 -11.28 -4.09 -4.09
CA ARG A 135 -10.25 -3.11 -4.44
C ARG A 135 -9.32 -2.77 -3.26
N TRP A 136 -9.88 -2.71 -2.06
CA TRP A 136 -9.19 -2.27 -0.84
C TRP A 136 -8.67 -3.44 -0.01
N LYS A 137 -9.44 -4.52 0.04
CA LYS A 137 -9.21 -5.68 0.92
C LYS A 137 -8.65 -6.90 0.19
N GLY A 138 -8.56 -6.84 -1.14
CA GLY A 138 -8.22 -7.96 -2.01
C GLY A 138 -9.43 -8.86 -2.29
N ALA A 139 -9.42 -9.49 -3.46
CA ALA A 139 -10.37 -10.55 -3.81
C ALA A 139 -9.89 -11.91 -3.26
N PRO A 140 -10.81 -12.89 -3.10
CA PRO A 140 -10.43 -14.27 -2.77
C PRO A 140 -9.38 -14.82 -3.77
N PRO A 141 -8.29 -15.47 -3.31
CA PRO A 141 -7.16 -15.83 -4.18
C PRO A 141 -7.54 -16.70 -5.38
N ALA A 142 -8.46 -17.65 -5.21
CA ALA A 142 -8.92 -18.53 -6.30
C ALA A 142 -9.71 -17.75 -7.35
N LEU A 143 -10.62 -16.87 -6.93
CA LEU A 143 -11.38 -16.00 -7.83
C LEU A 143 -10.42 -15.06 -8.58
N LEU A 144 -9.46 -14.46 -7.88
CA LEU A 144 -8.45 -13.58 -8.48
C LEU A 144 -7.61 -14.30 -9.54
N ALA A 145 -7.13 -15.52 -9.25
CA ALA A 145 -6.38 -16.32 -10.21
C ALA A 145 -7.22 -16.67 -11.45
N LEU A 146 -8.48 -17.05 -11.26
CA LEU A 146 -9.40 -17.35 -12.36
C LEU A 146 -9.70 -16.11 -13.20
N CYS A 147 -10.00 -14.96 -12.57
CA CYS A 147 -10.24 -13.71 -13.28
C CYS A 147 -9.02 -13.24 -14.06
N ALA A 148 -7.82 -13.36 -13.48
CA ALA A 148 -6.57 -13.10 -14.20
C ALA A 148 -6.43 -14.00 -15.43
N LEU A 149 -6.74 -15.29 -15.29
CA LEU A 149 -6.62 -16.26 -16.38
C LEU A 149 -7.59 -15.94 -17.52
N VAL A 150 -8.85 -15.64 -17.19
CA VAL A 150 -9.87 -15.29 -18.19
C VAL A 150 -9.50 -13.99 -18.89
N LEU A 151 -9.06 -12.96 -18.16
CA LEU A 151 -8.55 -11.74 -18.78
C LEU A 151 -7.38 -12.04 -19.71
N PHE A 152 -6.40 -12.81 -19.27
CA PHE A 152 -5.24 -13.15 -20.09
C PHE A 152 -5.62 -13.83 -21.41
N VAL A 153 -6.52 -14.83 -21.40
CA VAL A 153 -6.95 -15.50 -22.65
C VAL A 153 -7.82 -14.61 -23.52
N CYS A 154 -8.43 -13.57 -22.94
CA CYS A 154 -9.19 -12.55 -23.64
C CYS A 154 -8.34 -11.30 -23.96
N ASN A 155 -7.00 -11.41 -24.02
CA ASN A 155 -6.09 -10.29 -24.31
C ASN A 155 -6.28 -9.07 -23.40
N TRP A 156 -6.69 -9.30 -22.15
CA TRP A 156 -7.01 -8.29 -21.14
C TRP A 156 -8.20 -7.37 -21.49
N GLU A 157 -9.03 -7.76 -22.46
CA GLU A 157 -10.26 -7.05 -22.81
C GLU A 157 -11.41 -7.39 -21.85
N MET A 158 -11.87 -6.38 -21.11
CA MET A 158 -12.84 -6.55 -20.01
C MET A 158 -14.16 -7.16 -20.49
N ASN A 159 -14.76 -6.62 -21.55
CA ASN A 159 -16.05 -7.10 -22.06
C ASN A 159 -15.94 -8.51 -22.67
N ALA A 160 -14.80 -8.83 -23.28
CA ALA A 160 -14.53 -10.18 -23.79
C ALA A 160 -14.39 -11.18 -22.61
N ALA A 161 -13.70 -10.78 -21.54
CA ALA A 161 -13.55 -11.59 -20.34
C ALA A 161 -14.88 -11.81 -19.59
N ILE A 162 -15.72 -10.77 -19.47
CA ILE A 162 -17.08 -10.90 -18.93
C ILE A 162 -17.90 -11.89 -19.77
N THR A 163 -17.85 -11.77 -21.10
CA THR A 163 -18.54 -12.69 -22.02
C THR A 163 -18.05 -14.14 -21.84
N ALA A 164 -16.73 -14.35 -21.69
CA ALA A 164 -16.16 -15.65 -21.43
C ALA A 164 -16.61 -16.23 -20.08
N PHE A 165 -16.66 -15.40 -19.02
CA PHE A 165 -17.18 -15.81 -17.72
C PHE A 165 -18.66 -16.18 -17.75
N ALA A 166 -19.50 -15.40 -18.45
CA ALA A 166 -20.92 -15.71 -18.59
C ALA A 166 -21.12 -17.09 -19.24
N LYS A 167 -20.31 -17.41 -20.25
CA LYS A 167 -20.30 -18.75 -20.87
C LYS A 167 -19.82 -19.84 -19.91
N LEU A 168 -18.80 -19.59 -19.10
CA LEU A 168 -18.31 -20.53 -18.09
C LEU A 168 -19.38 -20.83 -17.02
N LEU A 169 -20.09 -19.82 -16.56
CA LEU A 169 -21.15 -19.98 -15.55
C LEU A 169 -22.40 -20.68 -16.10
N ALA A 170 -22.66 -20.56 -17.41
CA ALA A 170 -23.75 -21.25 -18.10
C ALA A 170 -23.35 -22.64 -18.62
N ALA A 171 -22.08 -23.03 -18.51
CA ALA A 171 -21.62 -24.32 -19.00
C ALA A 171 -22.24 -25.47 -18.18
N PRO A 172 -22.59 -26.60 -18.82
CA PRO A 172 -23.07 -27.77 -18.10
C PRO A 172 -21.97 -28.32 -17.17
N SER A 173 -22.37 -29.11 -16.17
CA SER A 173 -21.43 -29.81 -15.31
C SER A 173 -20.41 -30.59 -16.14
N PRO A 174 -19.11 -30.54 -15.80
CA PRO A 174 -18.10 -31.27 -16.53
C PRO A 174 -18.37 -32.78 -16.46
N ASN A 175 -18.26 -33.45 -17.60
CA ASN A 175 -18.43 -34.91 -17.70
C ASN A 175 -17.27 -35.70 -17.07
N ASP A 176 -16.14 -35.05 -16.84
CA ASP A 176 -14.95 -35.62 -16.23
C ASP A 176 -14.27 -34.58 -15.33
N LEU A 177 -14.28 -34.85 -14.02
CA LEU A 177 -13.68 -33.99 -13.00
C LEU A 177 -12.16 -34.18 -12.87
N SER A 178 -11.58 -35.20 -13.52
CA SER A 178 -10.14 -35.49 -13.51
C SER A 178 -9.35 -34.66 -14.52
N LEU A 179 -10.02 -34.03 -15.48
CA LEU A 179 -9.41 -33.14 -16.49
C LEU A 179 -8.92 -31.81 -15.90
N GLY A 180 -9.30 -31.49 -14.66
CA GLY A 180 -9.05 -30.21 -13.99
C GLY A 180 -7.65 -30.04 -13.42
N ASN A 181 -6.59 -30.12 -14.24
CA ASN A 181 -5.23 -29.74 -13.83
C ASN A 181 -4.94 -28.24 -14.08
N VAL A 182 -5.91 -27.36 -13.80
CA VAL A 182 -5.70 -25.92 -13.92
C VAL A 182 -4.97 -25.41 -12.66
N ILE A 183 -3.66 -25.68 -12.59
CA ILE A 183 -2.77 -24.95 -11.68
C ILE A 183 -2.54 -23.57 -12.30
N GLY A 184 -3.55 -22.70 -12.15
CA GLY A 184 -3.43 -21.28 -12.38
C GLY A 184 -2.60 -20.68 -11.26
N LEU A 185 -1.32 -20.44 -11.52
CA LEU A 185 -0.51 -19.62 -10.63
C LEU A 185 -1.16 -18.24 -10.58
N ASN A 186 -1.56 -17.79 -9.38
CA ASN A 186 -1.98 -16.41 -9.18
C ASN A 186 -0.77 -15.50 -9.48
N PRO A 187 -0.77 -14.72 -10.59
CA PRO A 187 0.37 -13.87 -10.94
C PRO A 187 0.57 -12.74 -9.93
N PHE A 188 -0.42 -12.48 -9.07
CA PHE A 188 -0.45 -11.40 -8.09
C PHE A 188 -0.15 -11.87 -6.67
N HIS A 189 0.47 -13.04 -6.52
CA HIS A 189 0.92 -13.51 -5.21
C HIS A 189 1.82 -12.44 -4.57
N ASP A 190 1.49 -12.06 -3.34
CA ASP A 190 2.17 -11.03 -2.56
C ASP A 190 2.26 -9.65 -3.22
N TYR A 191 1.43 -9.38 -4.23
CA TYR A 191 1.47 -8.11 -4.99
C TYR A 191 1.37 -6.88 -4.08
N GLY A 192 0.43 -6.89 -3.13
CA GLY A 192 0.27 -5.79 -2.17
C GLY A 192 1.51 -5.57 -1.29
N ALA A 193 2.13 -6.65 -0.82
CA ALA A 193 3.33 -6.59 0.00
C ALA A 193 4.56 -6.10 -0.81
N TRP A 194 4.72 -6.55 -2.05
CA TRP A 194 5.79 -6.05 -2.93
C TRP A 194 5.61 -4.58 -3.29
N ARG A 195 4.37 -4.15 -3.57
CA ARG A 195 4.07 -2.73 -3.79
C ARG A 195 4.41 -1.90 -2.55
N LEU A 196 4.14 -2.39 -1.35
CA LEU A 196 4.54 -1.75 -0.10
C LEU A 196 6.06 -1.63 0.02
N VAL A 197 6.83 -2.66 -0.32
CA VAL A 197 8.31 -2.60 -0.31
C VAL A 197 8.81 -1.48 -1.22
N ILE A 198 8.30 -1.41 -2.45
CA ILE A 198 8.73 -0.42 -3.44
C ILE A 198 8.34 1.00 -3.02
N ALA A 199 7.09 1.19 -2.59
CA ALA A 199 6.61 2.48 -2.11
C ALA A 199 7.35 2.93 -0.84
N SER A 200 7.63 2.02 0.10
CA SER A 200 8.39 2.35 1.32
C SER A 200 9.82 2.78 0.99
N ALA A 201 10.44 2.17 -0.04
CA ALA A 201 11.75 2.59 -0.53
C ALA A 201 11.70 4.00 -1.12
N GLU A 202 10.67 4.34 -1.91
CA GLU A 202 10.47 5.68 -2.47
C GLU A 202 10.26 6.72 -1.36
N VAL A 203 9.38 6.43 -0.38
CA VAL A 203 9.15 7.31 0.77
C VAL A 203 10.43 7.53 1.56
N ALA A 204 11.17 6.47 1.85
CA ALA A 204 12.43 6.57 2.60
C ALA A 204 13.48 7.42 1.85
N ALA A 205 13.59 7.26 0.52
CA ALA A 205 14.51 8.04 -0.29
C ALA A 205 14.18 9.54 -0.32
N ARG A 206 12.91 9.91 -0.13
CA ARG A 206 12.47 11.31 -0.06
C ARG A 206 12.41 11.88 1.34
N SER A 207 12.70 11.09 2.37
CA SER A 207 12.57 11.52 3.77
C SER A 207 13.79 12.34 4.21
N PRO A 208 13.62 13.65 4.51
CA PRO A 208 14.77 14.56 4.69
C PRO A 208 15.47 14.42 6.05
N HIS A 209 14.81 13.82 7.05
CA HIS A 209 15.28 13.80 8.44
C HIS A 209 15.49 12.39 9.00
N GLY A 210 15.84 11.44 8.14
CA GLY A 210 15.98 10.03 8.51
C GLY A 210 14.61 9.34 8.65
N LEU A 211 14.63 8.13 9.24
CA LEU A 211 13.49 7.20 9.22
C LEU A 211 12.98 6.82 10.62
N ASP A 212 13.44 7.51 11.66
CA ASP A 212 12.99 7.28 13.04
C ASP A 212 11.88 8.27 13.41
N TYR A 213 10.65 7.78 13.37
CA TYR A 213 9.44 8.53 13.71
C TYR A 213 9.41 9.03 15.16
N GLY A 214 9.85 8.20 16.11
CA GLY A 214 9.87 8.57 17.52
C GLY A 214 10.89 9.67 17.79
N ALA A 215 12.10 9.51 17.26
CA ALA A 215 13.16 10.49 17.38
C ALA A 215 12.79 11.81 16.68
N ARG A 216 12.16 11.78 15.50
CA ARG A 216 11.76 13.01 14.81
C ARG A 216 10.70 13.79 15.59
N LEU A 217 9.68 13.12 16.14
CA LEU A 217 8.69 13.79 16.98
C LEU A 217 9.31 14.41 18.25
N ALA A 218 10.25 13.71 18.89
CA ALA A 218 10.96 14.23 20.05
C ALA A 218 11.84 15.44 19.70
N ALA A 219 12.50 15.41 18.54
CA ALA A 219 13.29 16.54 18.04
C ALA A 219 12.41 17.76 17.77
N ILE A 220 11.27 17.58 17.09
CA ILE A 220 10.31 18.67 16.87
C ILE A 220 9.81 19.23 18.21
N GLU A 221 9.43 18.37 19.16
CA GLU A 221 9.00 18.84 20.48
C GLU A 221 10.07 19.72 21.15
N ALA A 222 11.34 19.31 21.11
CA ALA A 222 12.45 20.07 21.64
C ALA A 222 12.66 21.41 20.90
N GLU A 223 12.55 21.42 19.58
CA GLU A 223 12.64 22.63 18.75
C GLU A 223 11.53 23.63 19.11
N LEU A 224 10.28 23.18 19.27
CA LEU A 224 9.15 24.04 19.66
C LEU A 224 9.35 24.65 21.06
N ARG A 225 9.82 23.85 22.02
CA ARG A 225 10.12 24.33 23.39
C ARG A 225 11.23 25.38 23.39
N GLU A 226 12.27 25.17 22.59
CA GLU A 226 13.37 26.13 22.46
C GLU A 226 12.91 27.43 21.78
N GLN A 227 12.04 27.35 20.76
CA GLN A 227 11.42 28.54 20.15
C GLN A 227 10.62 29.35 21.17
N HIS A 228 9.84 28.68 22.03
CA HIS A 228 9.10 29.33 23.11
C HIS A 228 10.03 29.98 24.15
N ARG A 229 11.07 29.29 24.58
CA ARG A 229 12.06 29.84 25.52
C ARG A 229 12.70 31.11 24.98
N ARG A 230 13.13 31.10 23.71
CA ARG A 230 13.72 32.28 23.04
C ARG A 230 12.73 33.43 22.94
N TRP A 231 11.50 33.13 22.54
CA TRP A 231 10.44 34.12 22.45
C TRP A 231 10.18 34.79 23.81
N LYS A 232 10.09 34.03 24.90
CA LYS A 232 9.94 34.57 26.27
C LYS A 232 11.08 35.52 26.66
N THR A 233 12.32 35.17 26.33
CA THR A 233 13.48 36.04 26.63
C THR A 233 13.52 37.34 25.82
N GLN A 234 12.82 37.38 24.69
CA GLN A 234 12.75 38.55 23.80
C GLN A 234 11.54 39.43 24.07
N GLN A 235 10.59 38.97 24.90
CA GLN A 235 9.48 39.82 25.30
C GLN A 235 9.96 40.84 26.35
N PRO A 236 9.77 42.15 26.12
CA PRO A 236 10.06 43.14 27.15
C PRO A 236 9.18 42.83 28.37
N SER A 237 9.80 42.81 29.54
CA SER A 237 9.10 42.74 30.83
C SER A 237 8.10 43.91 30.89
N GLY A 238 6.82 43.61 30.68
CA GLY A 238 5.72 44.55 30.91
C GLY A 238 5.46 44.74 32.39
#